data_AF-A0A2D9BC54-F1
#
_entry.id   AF-A0A2D9BC54-F1
#
_cell.length_a   1.000
_cell.length_b   1.000
_cell.length_c   1.000
_cell.angle_alpha   90.00
_cell.angle_beta   90.00
_cell.angle_gamma   90.00
#
_symmetry.space_group_name_H-M   'P 1'
#
loop_
_entity.id
_entity.type
_entity.pdbx_description
1 polymer ?
#
loop_
_entity_poly.entity_id
_entity_poly.type
_entity_poly.pdbx_seq_one_letter_code
_entity_poly.pdbx_strand_id
1 'polypeptide(L)'
;MKQSMFKVASFKANYLSLTLKEKAFIGLIILDLLLLLFLGRAYTKSAFYSHLYYHDVILLITFLFSFTFKSGFRLKPIELLSLIALIYLAISIVFKFHPEGNLYIYLRQFMVFGYLIQSYFIFRAVAGLKNGLQILIQIITAIAIIATILQLGYILYIFFGVGENPFLKRNYFSPLTVPSVITAVALGLTFLKSYKKIGVFLLLLILSLSFGHDSAYLAVIIIFLLSYFISASLKIKIILSIFAILSCLALWFFVATFTDGNADARLLYWSKLLTKTTENFSIIYGNGFGVPYLSSEVAQKVNNIVLVFKRPESIYLVPPHNSFITMLYHLGGWILLIFYPLRRIFYGIRRVNNVLKFLILSIVGVVIWASFNVILELPHSSTYFWLIYFTLAFYLYKNNIDVRKTTSEIN
;
A
#
# COMPACT_ATOMS: atom_id res chain seq x y z
N MET A 1 -16.39 21.98 4.30
CA MET A 1 -15.56 21.64 3.13
C MET A 1 -16.47 21.15 1.99
N LYS A 2 -16.76 22.02 1.00
CA LYS A 2 -17.67 21.73 -0.13
C LYS A 2 -16.97 20.88 -1.21
N GLN A 3 -17.75 20.32 -2.14
CA GLN A 3 -17.38 19.56 -3.35
C GLN A 3 -16.28 20.18 -4.27
N SER A 4 -15.67 21.33 -3.92
CA SER A 4 -14.71 22.05 -4.76
C SER A 4 -13.33 21.40 -4.85
N MET A 5 -12.96 20.47 -3.95
CA MET A 5 -11.62 19.86 -3.90
C MET A 5 -11.21 19.04 -5.14
N PHE A 6 -12.20 18.56 -5.90
CA PHE A 6 -11.96 17.69 -7.06
C PHE A 6 -12.13 18.41 -8.40
N LYS A 7 -12.33 19.74 -8.40
CA LYS A 7 -12.37 20.48 -9.67
C LYS A 7 -10.95 20.59 -10.22
N VAL A 8 -10.75 20.25 -11.50
CA VAL A 8 -9.46 20.44 -12.21
C VAL A 8 -8.93 21.88 -12.04
N ALA A 9 -9.83 22.87 -12.05
CA ALA A 9 -9.50 24.26 -11.78
C ALA A 9 -8.85 24.49 -10.39
N SER A 10 -9.22 23.71 -9.37
CA SER A 10 -8.62 23.78 -8.04
C SER A 10 -7.22 23.19 -7.99
N PHE A 11 -6.94 22.11 -8.74
CA PHE A 11 -5.59 21.58 -8.88
C PHE A 11 -4.70 22.57 -9.63
N LYS A 12 -5.19 23.11 -10.77
CA LYS A 12 -4.48 24.15 -11.52
C LYS A 12 -4.14 25.35 -10.62
N ALA A 13 -5.10 25.84 -9.84
CA ALA A 13 -4.87 26.94 -8.90
C ALA A 13 -3.83 26.59 -7.81
N ASN A 14 -3.94 25.41 -7.19
CA ASN A 14 -3.00 24.95 -6.17
C ASN A 14 -1.58 24.81 -6.75
N TYR A 15 -1.45 24.14 -7.88
CA TYR A 15 -0.16 23.90 -8.54
C TYR A 15 0.46 25.19 -9.07
N LEU A 16 -0.32 26.09 -9.68
CA LEU A 16 0.18 27.37 -10.17
C LEU A 16 0.71 28.27 -9.04
N SER A 17 0.14 28.15 -7.84
CA SER A 17 0.58 28.91 -6.66
C SER A 17 1.93 28.47 -6.08
N LEU A 18 2.48 27.35 -6.55
CA LEU A 18 3.78 26.83 -6.13
C LEU A 18 4.93 27.58 -6.82
N THR A 19 6.06 27.69 -6.12
CA THR A 19 7.34 28.12 -6.67
C THR A 19 7.85 27.12 -7.72
N LEU A 20 8.82 27.53 -8.56
CA LEU A 20 9.40 26.64 -9.58
C LEU A 20 10.02 25.37 -8.95
N LYS A 21 10.70 25.53 -7.82
CA LYS A 21 11.31 24.42 -7.07
C LYS A 21 10.27 23.42 -6.58
N GLU A 22 9.18 23.91 -6.01
CA GLU A 22 8.06 23.08 -5.55
C GLU A 22 7.35 22.37 -6.71
N LYS A 23 7.14 23.08 -7.84
CA LYS A 23 6.60 22.49 -9.07
C LYS A 23 7.48 21.36 -9.60
N ALA A 24 8.80 21.56 -9.65
CA ALA A 24 9.75 20.54 -10.06
C ALA A 24 9.68 19.30 -9.15
N PHE A 25 9.62 19.51 -7.83
CA PHE A 25 9.51 18.41 -6.87
C PHE A 25 8.21 17.61 -7.03
N ILE A 26 7.06 18.29 -7.14
CA ILE A 26 5.78 17.63 -7.42
C ILE A 26 5.79 16.94 -8.79
N GLY A 27 6.42 17.56 -9.78
CA GLY A 27 6.60 17.00 -11.12
C GLY A 27 7.36 15.68 -11.10
N LEU A 28 8.41 15.55 -10.30
CA LEU A 28 9.16 14.29 -10.14
C LEU A 28 8.30 13.17 -9.55
N ILE A 29 7.49 13.48 -8.52
CA ILE A 29 6.59 12.50 -7.91
C ILE A 29 5.53 12.02 -8.91
N ILE A 30 4.93 12.96 -9.66
CA ILE A 30 3.92 12.63 -10.67
C ILE A 30 4.57 11.83 -11.80
N LEU A 31 5.76 12.23 -12.26
CA LEU A 31 6.50 11.53 -13.30
C LEU A 31 6.79 10.08 -12.88
N ASP A 32 7.31 9.87 -11.66
CA ASP A 32 7.60 8.53 -11.16
C ASP A 32 6.33 7.64 -11.13
N LEU A 33 5.22 8.16 -10.59
CA LEU A 33 3.94 7.44 -10.58
C LEU A 33 3.40 7.15 -11.99
N LEU A 34 3.57 8.07 -12.94
CA LEU A 34 3.17 7.84 -14.33
C LEU A 34 4.08 6.81 -15.02
N LEU A 35 5.39 6.85 -14.81
CA LEU A 35 6.32 5.85 -15.34
C LEU A 35 6.00 4.46 -14.76
N LEU A 36 5.70 4.37 -13.47
CA LEU A 36 5.21 3.15 -12.82
C LEU A 36 3.91 2.64 -13.44
N LEU A 37 2.99 3.55 -13.80
CA LEU A 37 1.71 3.21 -14.40
C LEU A 37 1.82 2.77 -15.86
N PHE A 38 2.62 3.46 -16.68
CA PHE A 38 2.73 3.21 -18.13
C PHE A 38 3.76 2.15 -18.49
N LEU A 39 4.88 2.09 -17.78
CA LEU A 39 5.98 1.17 -18.08
C LEU A 39 6.04 -0.01 -17.10
N GLY A 40 5.46 0.12 -15.91
CA GLY A 40 5.32 -0.96 -14.93
C GLY A 40 6.62 -1.71 -14.64
N ARG A 41 6.64 -3.01 -14.99
CA ARG A 41 7.80 -3.88 -14.78
C ARG A 41 9.02 -3.45 -15.61
N ALA A 42 8.83 -2.89 -16.79
CA ALA A 42 9.94 -2.43 -17.61
C ALA A 42 10.71 -1.32 -16.86
N TYR A 43 10.01 -0.32 -16.33
CA TYR A 43 10.65 0.76 -15.57
C TYR A 43 11.32 0.30 -14.27
N THR A 44 10.74 -0.65 -13.55
CA THR A 44 11.31 -1.18 -12.29
C THR A 44 12.39 -2.25 -12.47
N LYS A 45 12.56 -2.80 -13.68
CA LYS A 45 13.57 -3.84 -13.97
C LYS A 45 14.62 -3.41 -14.99
N SER A 46 14.43 -2.30 -15.68
CA SER A 46 15.46 -1.72 -16.53
C SER A 46 16.60 -1.22 -15.64
N ALA A 47 17.79 -1.79 -15.84
CA ALA A 47 18.99 -1.40 -15.11
C ALA A 47 19.50 -0.05 -15.65
N PHE A 48 19.73 0.88 -14.75
CA PHE A 48 20.50 2.10 -15.02
C PHE A 48 22.01 1.82 -14.91
N TYR A 49 22.38 1.06 -13.86
CA TYR A 49 23.72 0.53 -13.63
C TYR A 49 23.58 -0.86 -12.98
N SER A 50 24.66 -1.65 -12.89
CA SER A 50 24.59 -3.01 -12.32
C SER A 50 23.85 -3.02 -10.97
N HIS A 51 22.75 -3.80 -10.91
CA HIS A 51 21.84 -3.91 -9.75
C HIS A 51 21.13 -2.62 -9.27
N LEU A 52 21.23 -1.52 -10.02
CA LEU A 52 20.55 -0.25 -9.75
C LEU A 52 19.56 0.05 -10.87
N TYR A 53 18.26 0.06 -10.56
CA TYR A 53 17.20 0.22 -11.57
C TYR A 53 16.80 1.69 -11.74
N TYR A 54 16.27 2.06 -12.91
CA TYR A 54 15.86 3.45 -13.20
C TYR A 54 14.90 4.02 -12.15
N HIS A 55 13.93 3.22 -11.73
CA HIS A 55 13.00 3.64 -10.68
C HIS A 55 13.71 3.96 -9.36
N ASP A 56 14.66 3.11 -8.93
CA ASP A 56 15.38 3.33 -7.68
C ASP A 56 16.19 4.63 -7.73
N VAL A 57 16.75 4.97 -8.90
CA VAL A 57 17.46 6.23 -9.13
C VAL A 57 16.53 7.44 -9.01
N ILE A 58 15.37 7.41 -9.68
CA ILE A 58 14.41 8.52 -9.63
C ILE A 58 13.85 8.68 -8.21
N LEU A 59 13.55 7.57 -7.53
CA LEU A 59 13.09 7.59 -6.15
C LEU A 59 14.16 8.16 -5.22
N LEU A 60 15.43 7.76 -5.37
CA LEU A 60 16.55 8.30 -4.60
C LEU A 60 16.75 9.80 -4.86
N ILE A 61 16.71 10.26 -6.11
CA ILE A 61 16.81 11.69 -6.45
C ILE A 61 15.68 12.46 -5.79
N THR A 62 14.45 11.96 -5.88
CA THR A 62 13.27 12.58 -5.27
C THR A 62 13.39 12.61 -3.74
N PHE A 63 13.87 11.52 -3.14
CA PHE A 63 14.15 11.44 -1.71
C PHE A 63 15.21 12.45 -1.28
N LEU A 64 16.35 12.55 -1.96
CA LEU A 64 17.40 13.52 -1.66
C LEU A 64 16.89 14.96 -1.83
N PHE A 65 16.12 15.24 -2.89
CA PHE A 65 15.55 16.56 -3.12
C PHE A 65 14.55 16.97 -2.04
N SER A 66 13.86 15.99 -1.43
CA SER A 66 12.90 16.23 -0.35
C SER A 66 13.50 16.92 0.88
N PHE A 67 14.79 16.68 1.17
CA PHE A 67 15.49 17.32 2.30
C PHE A 67 15.66 18.84 2.14
N THR A 68 15.49 19.36 0.92
CA THR A 68 15.60 20.79 0.65
C THR A 68 14.33 21.57 1.02
N PHE A 69 13.28 20.88 1.50
CA PHE A 69 12.01 21.46 1.90
C PHE A 69 11.85 21.41 3.42
N LYS A 70 11.41 22.52 4.03
CA LYS A 70 11.08 22.56 5.45
C LYS A 70 9.65 22.10 5.66
N SER A 71 9.44 21.26 6.68
CA SER A 71 8.10 20.80 7.06
C SER A 71 7.99 20.62 8.57
N GLY A 72 6.97 21.26 9.15
CA GLY A 72 6.61 21.10 10.56
C GLY A 72 5.85 19.81 10.85
N PHE A 73 5.40 19.10 9.81
CA PHE A 73 4.75 17.80 9.97
C PHE A 73 5.80 16.74 10.35
N ARG A 74 5.56 16.01 11.45
CA ARG A 74 6.41 14.90 11.91
C ARG A 74 5.56 13.77 12.49
N LEU A 75 5.82 12.56 12.04
CA LEU A 75 5.28 11.33 12.63
C LEU A 75 6.37 10.64 13.43
N LYS A 76 6.56 11.05 14.70
CA LYS A 76 7.56 10.45 15.60
C LYS A 76 7.56 8.91 15.63
N PRO A 77 6.42 8.20 15.63
CA PRO A 77 6.42 6.73 15.59
C PRO A 77 7.07 6.16 14.33
N ILE A 78 6.86 6.81 13.18
CA ILE A 78 7.43 6.40 11.89
C ILE A 78 8.92 6.72 11.86
N GLU A 79 9.33 7.87 12.39
CA GLU A 79 10.75 8.23 12.55
C GLU A 79 11.49 7.25 13.47
N LEU A 80 10.87 6.86 14.59
CA LEU A 80 11.42 5.86 15.51
C LEU A 80 11.53 4.49 14.84
N LEU A 81 10.47 4.03 14.17
CA LEU A 81 10.50 2.77 13.41
C LEU A 81 11.60 2.77 12.34
N SER A 82 11.75 3.89 11.63
CA SER A 82 12.80 4.07 10.61
C SER A 82 14.19 3.94 11.22
N LEU A 83 14.42 4.57 12.37
CA LEU A 83 15.67 4.49 13.10
C LEU A 83 15.97 3.06 13.56
N ILE A 84 14.98 2.37 14.14
CA ILE A 84 15.10 0.96 14.55
C ILE A 84 15.44 0.08 13.36
N ALA A 85 14.76 0.26 12.22
CA ALA A 85 15.04 -0.49 11.00
C ALA A 85 16.48 -0.30 10.50
N LEU A 86 16.99 0.93 10.52
CA LEU A 86 18.38 1.25 10.14
C LEU A 86 19.40 0.65 11.10
N ILE A 87 19.13 0.71 12.42
CA ILE A 87 19.97 0.07 13.44
C ILE A 87 20.02 -1.44 13.20
N TYR A 88 18.88 -2.08 12.94
CA TYR A 88 18.82 -3.51 12.66
C TYR A 88 19.56 -3.89 11.39
N LEU A 89 19.48 -3.07 10.34
CA LEU A 89 20.28 -3.27 9.13
C LEU A 89 21.78 -3.22 9.44
N ALA A 90 22.23 -2.21 10.20
CA ALA A 90 23.62 -2.07 10.58
C ALA A 90 24.11 -3.27 11.42
N ILE A 91 23.35 -3.66 12.45
CA ILE A 91 23.62 -4.85 13.27
C ILE A 91 23.72 -6.10 12.39
N SER A 92 22.76 -6.32 11.50
CA SER A 92 22.71 -7.50 10.63
C SER A 92 23.94 -7.63 9.73
N ILE A 93 24.42 -6.50 9.20
CA ILE A 93 25.62 -6.42 8.36
C ILE A 93 26.88 -6.64 9.21
N VAL A 94 27.03 -5.92 10.33
CA VAL A 94 28.21 -5.98 11.21
C VAL A 94 28.41 -7.39 11.78
N PHE A 95 27.33 -8.03 12.23
CA PHE A 95 27.37 -9.37 12.81
C PHE A 95 27.22 -10.50 11.78
N LYS A 96 27.19 -10.18 10.48
CA LYS A 96 27.12 -11.15 9.37
C LYS A 96 26.05 -12.24 9.58
N PHE A 97 24.80 -11.84 9.81
CA PHE A 97 23.68 -12.79 9.96
C PHE A 97 23.47 -13.74 8.76
N HIS A 98 23.95 -13.39 7.57
CA HIS A 98 24.08 -14.27 6.42
C HIS A 98 25.49 -14.89 6.39
N PRO A 99 25.65 -16.22 6.23
CA PRO A 99 26.95 -16.91 6.32
C PRO A 99 28.05 -16.32 5.44
N GLU A 100 27.69 -15.91 4.21
CA GLU A 100 28.63 -15.32 3.24
C GLU A 100 28.73 -13.79 3.32
N GLY A 101 27.98 -13.12 4.20
CA GLY A 101 27.96 -11.66 4.30
C GLY A 101 27.47 -10.95 3.03
N ASN A 102 26.64 -11.59 2.22
CA ASN A 102 26.20 -11.05 0.93
C ASN A 102 25.27 -9.83 1.11
N LEU A 103 25.83 -8.63 0.90
CA LEU A 103 25.13 -7.34 1.06
C LEU A 103 23.81 -7.27 0.29
N TYR A 104 23.73 -7.92 -0.87
CA TYR A 104 22.51 -7.95 -1.69
C TYR A 104 21.31 -8.48 -0.90
N ILE A 105 21.49 -9.56 -0.13
CA ILE A 105 20.38 -10.19 0.62
C ILE A 105 19.87 -9.25 1.72
N TYR A 106 20.78 -8.64 2.49
CA TYR A 106 20.42 -7.68 3.53
C TYR A 106 19.63 -6.52 2.96
N LEU A 107 20.12 -5.92 1.87
CA LEU A 107 19.47 -4.77 1.25
C LEU A 107 18.10 -5.16 0.69
N ARG A 108 17.98 -6.31 0.02
CA ARG A 108 16.70 -6.78 -0.54
C ARG A 108 15.64 -7.00 0.53
N GLN A 109 15.98 -7.60 1.66
CA GLN A 109 15.05 -7.74 2.79
C GLN A 109 14.71 -6.39 3.43
N PHE A 110 15.70 -5.49 3.54
CA PHE A 110 15.50 -4.16 4.11
C PHE A 110 14.57 -3.26 3.28
N MET A 111 14.46 -3.48 1.96
CA MET A 111 13.70 -2.57 1.09
C MET A 111 12.23 -2.37 1.49
N VAL A 112 11.60 -3.31 2.21
CA VAL A 112 10.25 -3.10 2.77
C VAL A 112 10.18 -1.88 3.70
N PHE A 113 11.26 -1.61 4.45
CA PHE A 113 11.42 -0.41 5.26
C PHE A 113 12.10 0.72 4.49
N GLY A 114 13.03 0.41 3.58
CA GLY A 114 13.66 1.40 2.71
C GLY A 114 12.63 2.26 1.95
N TYR A 115 11.63 1.65 1.33
CA TYR A 115 10.57 2.38 0.64
C TYR A 115 9.65 3.15 1.59
N LEU A 116 9.38 2.64 2.79
CA LEU A 116 8.65 3.36 3.83
C LEU A 116 9.39 4.65 4.22
N ILE A 117 10.69 4.55 4.48
CA ILE A 117 11.55 5.69 4.87
C ILE A 117 11.55 6.73 3.75
N GLN A 118 11.89 6.32 2.52
CA GLN A 118 11.95 7.24 1.39
C GLN A 118 10.61 7.93 1.15
N SER A 119 9.51 7.15 1.14
CA SER A 119 8.15 7.68 0.99
C SER A 119 7.77 8.66 2.11
N TYR A 120 8.19 8.40 3.35
CA TYR A 120 7.91 9.30 4.48
C TYR A 120 8.54 10.68 4.29
N PHE A 121 9.81 10.75 3.88
CA PHE A 121 10.51 12.03 3.68
C PHE A 121 9.98 12.78 2.45
N ILE A 122 9.74 12.08 1.35
CA ILE A 122 9.09 12.65 0.15
C ILE A 122 7.73 13.23 0.53
N PHE A 123 6.90 12.45 1.22
CA PHE A 123 5.60 12.89 1.71
C PHE A 123 5.70 14.12 2.62
N ARG A 124 6.62 14.08 3.58
CA ARG A 124 6.81 15.15 4.56
C ARG A 124 7.15 16.48 3.89
N ALA A 125 7.98 16.44 2.85
CA ALA A 125 8.29 17.61 2.02
C ALA A 125 7.02 18.17 1.35
N VAL A 126 6.19 17.32 0.73
CA VAL A 126 4.90 17.76 0.14
C VAL A 126 3.94 18.32 1.19
N ALA A 127 3.88 17.70 2.38
CA ALA A 127 3.03 18.15 3.48
C ALA A 127 3.41 19.55 4.00
N GLY A 128 4.67 19.96 3.82
CA GLY A 128 5.17 21.30 4.15
C GLY A 128 4.77 22.38 3.16
N LEU A 129 4.32 22.01 1.96
CA LEU A 129 3.95 22.96 0.91
C LEU A 129 2.60 23.64 1.19
N LYS A 130 2.41 24.80 0.57
CA LYS A 130 1.09 25.45 0.52
C LYS A 130 0.08 24.51 -0.12
N ASN A 131 -1.05 24.27 0.56
CA ASN A 131 -2.08 23.32 0.14
C ASN A 131 -1.59 21.87 -0.08
N GLY A 132 -0.51 21.45 0.59
CA GLY A 132 0.09 20.12 0.42
C GLY A 132 -0.90 18.96 0.57
N LEU A 133 -1.82 19.03 1.53
CA LEU A 133 -2.86 18.01 1.72
C LEU A 133 -3.79 17.88 0.50
N GLN A 134 -4.21 19.01 -0.07
CA GLN A 134 -5.05 19.02 -1.26
C GLN A 134 -4.29 18.47 -2.47
N ILE A 135 -3.02 18.86 -2.64
CA ILE A 135 -2.14 18.36 -3.71
C ILE A 135 -2.03 16.83 -3.63
N LEU A 136 -1.74 16.28 -2.44
CA LEU A 136 -1.63 14.84 -2.22
C LEU A 136 -2.92 14.09 -2.59
N ILE A 137 -4.07 14.57 -2.12
CA ILE A 137 -5.37 13.98 -2.43
C ILE A 137 -5.65 14.03 -3.94
N GLN A 138 -5.28 15.14 -4.61
CA GLN A 138 -5.45 15.31 -6.04
C GLN A 138 -4.54 14.37 -6.83
N ILE A 139 -3.28 14.16 -6.41
CA ILE A 139 -2.36 13.18 -7.03
C ILE A 139 -2.93 11.77 -6.91
N ILE A 140 -3.33 11.33 -5.71
CA ILE A 140 -3.94 10.01 -5.49
C ILE A 140 -5.16 9.82 -6.40
N THR A 141 -6.03 10.84 -6.45
CA THR A 141 -7.26 10.79 -7.26
C THR A 141 -6.96 10.72 -8.75
N ALA A 142 -6.00 11.52 -9.24
CA ALA A 142 -5.63 11.55 -10.64
C ALA A 142 -5.05 10.19 -11.09
N ILE A 143 -4.12 9.62 -10.30
CA ILE A 143 -3.54 8.30 -10.58
C ILE A 143 -4.62 7.21 -10.56
N ALA A 144 -5.53 7.23 -9.58
CA ALA A 144 -6.65 6.29 -9.53
C ALA A 144 -7.52 6.35 -10.80
N ILE A 145 -7.89 7.55 -11.26
CA ILE A 145 -8.70 7.75 -12.47
C ILE A 145 -7.95 7.30 -13.73
N ILE A 146 -6.70 7.75 -13.91
CA ILE A 146 -5.89 7.42 -15.09
C ILE A 146 -5.68 5.90 -15.16
N ALA A 147 -5.37 5.25 -14.04
CA ALA A 147 -5.21 3.80 -13.98
C ALA A 147 -6.48 3.05 -14.35
N THR A 148 -7.65 3.51 -13.90
CA THR A 148 -8.95 2.92 -14.31
C THR A 148 -9.17 3.05 -15.81
N ILE A 149 -8.90 4.23 -16.40
CA ILE A 149 -9.05 4.46 -17.84
C ILE A 149 -8.11 3.54 -18.64
N LEU A 150 -6.84 3.45 -18.25
CA LEU A 150 -5.87 2.59 -18.91
C LEU A 150 -6.25 1.11 -18.81
N GLN A 151 -6.72 0.66 -17.64
CA GLN A 151 -7.17 -0.72 -17.47
C GLN A 151 -8.41 -1.02 -18.31
N LEU A 152 -9.37 -0.11 -18.39
CA LEU A 152 -10.53 -0.27 -19.28
C LEU A 152 -10.08 -0.39 -20.74
N GLY A 153 -9.20 0.50 -21.21
CA GLY A 153 -8.63 0.43 -22.55
C GLY A 153 -7.88 -0.88 -22.81
N TYR A 154 -7.11 -1.36 -21.83
CA TYR A 154 -6.37 -2.61 -21.92
C TYR A 154 -7.28 -3.84 -22.01
N ILE A 155 -8.35 -3.89 -21.22
CA ILE A 155 -9.35 -4.97 -21.30
C ILE A 155 -10.07 -4.95 -22.63
N LEU A 156 -10.48 -3.77 -23.13
CA LEU A 156 -11.10 -3.63 -24.45
C LEU A 156 -10.16 -4.10 -25.55
N TYR A 157 -8.87 -3.78 -25.46
CA TYR A 157 -7.85 -4.26 -26.39
C TYR A 157 -7.70 -5.79 -26.35
N ILE A 158 -7.64 -6.41 -25.17
CA ILE A 158 -7.56 -7.88 -25.07
C ILE A 158 -8.82 -8.53 -25.66
N PHE A 159 -10.00 -8.01 -25.31
CA PHE A 159 -11.26 -8.60 -25.70
C PHE A 159 -11.55 -8.45 -27.19
N PHE A 160 -11.43 -7.24 -27.74
CA PHE A 160 -11.75 -6.94 -29.14
C PHE A 160 -10.56 -7.09 -30.09
N GLY A 161 -9.34 -6.81 -29.61
CA GLY A 161 -8.14 -6.84 -30.44
C GLY A 161 -7.48 -8.22 -30.50
N VAL A 162 -7.32 -8.88 -29.35
CA VAL A 162 -6.67 -10.21 -29.27
C VAL A 162 -7.71 -11.34 -29.37
N GLY A 163 -8.97 -11.09 -29.03
CA GLY A 163 -10.03 -12.11 -29.03
C GLY A 163 -9.96 -13.06 -27.84
N GLU A 164 -9.26 -12.68 -26.77
CA GLU A 164 -9.15 -13.49 -25.56
C GLU A 164 -10.09 -13.02 -24.44
N ASN A 165 -10.48 -13.93 -23.55
CA ASN A 165 -11.17 -13.55 -22.32
C ASN A 165 -10.19 -12.79 -21.39
N PRO A 166 -10.44 -11.51 -21.06
CA PRO A 166 -9.56 -10.70 -20.23
C PRO A 166 -9.72 -10.99 -18.73
N PHE A 167 -10.78 -11.69 -18.32
CA PHE A 167 -11.13 -11.90 -16.91
C PHE A 167 -10.52 -13.17 -16.35
N LEU A 168 -10.27 -13.16 -15.03
CA LEU A 168 -9.70 -14.27 -14.24
C LEU A 168 -8.29 -14.71 -14.65
N LYS A 169 -7.69 -14.04 -15.63
CA LYS A 169 -6.27 -14.11 -15.99
C LYS A 169 -5.53 -12.90 -15.40
N ARG A 170 -4.20 -12.99 -15.26
CA ARG A 170 -3.36 -11.89 -14.71
C ARG A 170 -3.17 -10.75 -15.71
N ASN A 171 -4.26 -10.10 -16.09
CA ASN A 171 -4.34 -9.11 -17.16
C ASN A 171 -4.53 -7.69 -16.60
N TYR A 172 -3.60 -7.26 -15.74
CA TYR A 172 -3.53 -5.85 -15.33
C TYR A 172 -2.48 -5.11 -16.14
N PHE A 173 -2.81 -3.90 -16.58
CA PHE A 173 -1.96 -3.04 -17.41
C PHE A 173 -0.58 -2.77 -16.76
N SER A 174 -0.57 -2.51 -15.45
CA SER A 174 0.64 -2.34 -14.67
C SER A 174 0.43 -2.78 -13.22
N PRO A 175 1.49 -3.10 -12.47
CA PRO A 175 1.36 -3.41 -11.05
C PRO A 175 0.69 -2.29 -10.22
N LEU A 176 0.91 -1.02 -10.59
CA LEU A 176 0.30 0.14 -9.92
C LEU A 176 -1.20 0.25 -10.20
N THR A 177 -1.69 -0.36 -11.29
CA THR A 177 -3.11 -0.34 -11.67
C THR A 177 -4.00 -0.98 -10.60
N VAL A 178 -3.57 -2.08 -9.99
CA VAL A 178 -4.38 -2.82 -9.00
C VAL A 178 -4.73 -1.95 -7.78
N PRO A 179 -3.76 -1.41 -7.01
CA PRO A 179 -4.08 -0.54 -5.87
C PRO A 179 -4.76 0.78 -6.30
N SER A 180 -4.51 1.26 -7.52
CA SER A 180 -5.13 2.48 -8.05
C SER A 180 -6.63 2.28 -8.36
N VAL A 181 -7.02 1.13 -8.93
CA VAL A 181 -8.42 0.77 -9.17
C VAL A 181 -9.17 0.54 -7.85
N ILE A 182 -8.53 -0.13 -6.89
CA ILE A 182 -9.05 -0.26 -5.51
C ILE A 182 -9.32 1.14 -4.91
N THR A 183 -8.41 2.09 -5.14
CA THR A 183 -8.58 3.49 -4.71
C THR A 183 -9.71 4.21 -5.47
N ALA A 184 -9.89 3.93 -6.76
CA ALA A 184 -10.98 4.47 -7.57
C ALA A 184 -12.36 3.99 -7.08
N VAL A 185 -12.46 2.77 -6.55
CA VAL A 185 -13.69 2.28 -5.88
C VAL A 185 -14.02 3.15 -4.68
N ALA A 186 -13.04 3.40 -3.79
CA ALA A 186 -13.23 4.28 -2.64
C ALA A 186 -13.67 5.70 -3.06
N LEU A 187 -13.09 6.23 -4.14
CA LEU A 187 -13.47 7.53 -4.71
C LEU A 187 -14.94 7.54 -5.17
N GLY A 188 -15.33 6.56 -6.00
CA GLY A 188 -16.69 6.43 -6.52
C GLY A 188 -17.73 6.27 -5.41
N LEU A 189 -17.45 5.41 -4.44
CA LEU A 189 -18.32 5.15 -3.29
C LEU A 189 -18.50 6.35 -2.36
N THR A 190 -17.53 7.28 -2.36
CA THR A 190 -17.57 8.44 -1.48
C THR A 190 -18.22 9.66 -2.13
N PHE A 191 -17.91 9.93 -3.39
CA PHE A 191 -18.26 11.22 -4.02
C PHE A 191 -19.39 11.15 -5.05
N LEU A 192 -19.77 9.96 -5.54
CA LEU A 192 -20.88 9.83 -6.49
C LEU A 192 -22.25 9.76 -5.79
N LYS A 193 -23.28 10.22 -6.51
CA LYS A 193 -24.69 10.11 -6.12
C LYS A 193 -25.16 8.64 -6.19
N SER A 194 -26.24 8.32 -5.47
CA SER A 194 -26.70 6.95 -5.15
C SER A 194 -26.66 5.96 -6.33
N TYR A 195 -27.38 6.22 -7.43
CA TYR A 195 -27.42 5.27 -8.56
C TYR A 195 -26.08 5.16 -9.30
N LYS A 196 -25.38 6.29 -9.54
CA LYS A 196 -24.06 6.31 -10.17
C LYS A 196 -23.01 5.57 -9.35
N LYS A 197 -23.14 5.60 -8.03
CA LYS A 197 -22.28 4.89 -7.09
C LYS A 197 -22.30 3.38 -7.33
N ILE A 198 -23.51 2.80 -7.43
CA ILE A 198 -23.68 1.36 -7.67
C ILE A 198 -23.14 0.99 -9.06
N GLY A 199 -23.45 1.77 -10.09
CA GLY A 199 -22.95 1.52 -11.45
C GLY A 199 -21.42 1.53 -11.53
N VAL A 200 -20.76 2.54 -10.93
CA VAL A 200 -19.29 2.61 -10.90
C VAL A 200 -18.69 1.50 -10.04
N PHE A 201 -19.33 1.14 -8.93
CA PHE A 201 -18.89 -0.01 -8.13
C PHE A 201 -18.93 -1.31 -8.95
N LEU A 202 -20.04 -1.61 -9.62
CA LEU A 202 -20.17 -2.82 -10.44
C LEU A 202 -19.16 -2.84 -11.59
N LEU A 203 -18.96 -1.70 -12.27
CA LEU A 203 -17.94 -1.58 -13.31
C LEU A 203 -16.54 -1.91 -12.77
N LEU A 204 -16.16 -1.32 -11.63
CA LEU A 204 -14.84 -1.52 -11.04
C LEU A 204 -14.67 -2.90 -10.40
N LEU A 205 -15.75 -3.53 -9.95
CA LEU A 205 -15.77 -4.93 -9.52
C LEU A 205 -15.46 -5.84 -10.70
N ILE A 206 -16.16 -5.67 -11.83
CA ILE A 206 -15.88 -6.41 -13.08
C ILE A 206 -14.44 -6.16 -13.53
N LEU A 207 -13.99 -4.90 -13.49
CA LEU A 207 -12.61 -4.53 -13.81
C LEU A 207 -11.61 -5.29 -12.93
N SER A 208 -11.88 -5.42 -11.62
CA SER A 208 -10.99 -6.12 -10.70
C SER A 208 -10.85 -7.62 -10.98
N LEU A 209 -11.83 -8.24 -11.63
CA LEU A 209 -11.75 -9.64 -12.07
C LEU A 209 -10.68 -9.85 -13.15
N SER A 210 -10.32 -8.81 -13.92
CA SER A 210 -9.24 -8.88 -14.91
C SER A 210 -7.83 -8.95 -14.31
N PHE A 211 -7.69 -8.78 -13.01
CA PHE A 211 -6.38 -8.79 -12.37
C PHE A 211 -5.86 -10.22 -12.12
N GLY A 212 -6.75 -11.23 -12.11
CA GLY A 212 -6.38 -12.62 -11.82
C GLY A 212 -5.81 -12.81 -10.42
N HIS A 213 -6.18 -11.93 -9.48
CA HIS A 213 -5.78 -11.97 -8.08
C HIS A 213 -6.99 -11.82 -7.17
N ASP A 214 -7.25 -12.85 -6.37
CA ASP A 214 -8.48 -12.93 -5.56
C ASP A 214 -8.59 -11.86 -4.48
N SER A 215 -7.44 -11.48 -3.92
CA SER A 215 -7.36 -10.41 -2.94
C SER A 215 -7.76 -9.04 -3.49
N ALA A 216 -7.71 -8.82 -4.81
CA ALA A 216 -8.07 -7.54 -5.40
C ALA A 216 -9.59 -7.32 -5.43
N TYR A 217 -10.38 -8.29 -5.92
CA TYR A 217 -11.84 -8.17 -5.89
C TYR A 217 -12.38 -8.33 -4.46
N LEU A 218 -11.73 -9.12 -3.60
CA LEU A 218 -12.02 -9.14 -2.15
C LEU A 218 -11.88 -7.74 -1.54
N ALA A 219 -10.80 -7.00 -1.86
CA ALA A 219 -10.62 -5.64 -1.39
C ALA A 219 -11.76 -4.71 -1.87
N VAL A 220 -12.18 -4.84 -3.13
CA VAL A 220 -13.31 -4.05 -3.69
C VAL A 220 -14.61 -4.33 -2.94
N ILE A 221 -14.94 -5.60 -2.66
CA ILE A 221 -16.13 -5.99 -1.89
C ILE A 221 -16.07 -5.47 -0.46
N ILE A 222 -14.93 -5.62 0.23
CA ILE A 222 -14.78 -5.14 1.61
C ILE A 222 -14.90 -3.62 1.68
N ILE A 223 -14.31 -2.88 0.74
CA ILE A 223 -14.47 -1.42 0.66
C ILE A 223 -15.95 -1.06 0.50
N PHE A 224 -16.69 -1.76 -0.36
CA PHE A 224 -18.12 -1.55 -0.52
C PHE A 224 -18.86 -1.70 0.80
N LEU A 225 -18.71 -2.85 1.48
CA LEU A 225 -19.35 -3.12 2.78
C LEU A 225 -18.96 -2.07 3.83
N LEU A 226 -17.66 -1.75 3.92
CA LEU A 226 -17.16 -0.75 4.86
C LEU A 226 -17.72 0.65 4.59
N SER A 227 -17.93 1.00 3.32
CA SER A 227 -18.48 2.31 2.94
C SER A 227 -19.90 2.53 3.49
N TYR A 228 -20.71 1.48 3.57
CA TYR A 228 -22.02 1.51 4.22
C TYR A 228 -21.88 1.41 5.74
N PHE A 229 -20.99 0.55 6.24
CA PHE A 229 -20.73 0.36 7.66
C PHE A 229 -20.37 1.66 8.38
N ILE A 230 -19.50 2.50 7.80
CA ILE A 230 -19.08 3.79 8.38
C ILE A 230 -20.26 4.74 8.62
N SER A 231 -21.28 4.68 7.77
CA SER A 231 -22.43 5.59 7.79
C SER A 231 -23.71 4.95 8.38
N ALA A 232 -23.63 3.69 8.79
CA ALA A 232 -24.77 2.89 9.24
C ALA A 232 -25.08 3.07 10.75
N SER A 233 -26.35 2.85 11.10
CA SER A 233 -26.78 2.67 12.50
C SER A 233 -26.21 1.36 13.08
N LEU A 234 -26.18 1.23 14.41
CA LEU A 234 -25.64 0.02 15.07
C LEU A 234 -26.32 -1.27 14.59
N LYS A 235 -27.64 -1.26 14.40
CA LYS A 235 -28.39 -2.41 13.87
C LYS A 235 -27.88 -2.84 12.49
N ILE A 236 -27.71 -1.87 11.58
CA ILE A 236 -27.20 -2.14 10.23
C ILE A 236 -25.73 -2.59 10.28
N LYS A 237 -24.92 -2.04 11.19
CA LYS A 237 -23.52 -2.49 11.38
C LYS A 237 -23.44 -3.96 11.79
N ILE A 238 -24.32 -4.42 12.69
CA ILE A 238 -24.40 -5.82 13.09
C ILE A 238 -24.77 -6.68 11.87
N ILE A 239 -25.81 -6.31 11.11
CA ILE A 239 -26.22 -7.03 9.89
C ILE A 239 -25.09 -7.10 8.88
N LEU A 240 -24.41 -5.98 8.59
CA LEU A 240 -23.27 -5.93 7.67
C LEU A 240 -22.10 -6.80 8.16
N SER A 241 -21.87 -6.87 9.47
CA SER A 241 -20.81 -7.71 10.04
C SER A 241 -21.14 -9.20 9.89
N ILE A 242 -22.38 -9.60 10.18
CA ILE A 242 -22.87 -10.96 9.96
C ILE A 242 -22.76 -11.31 8.47
N PHE A 243 -23.22 -10.44 7.58
CA PHE A 243 -23.12 -10.65 6.13
C PHE A 243 -21.67 -10.77 5.65
N ALA A 244 -20.75 -9.95 6.19
CA ALA A 244 -19.32 -10.03 5.88
C ALA A 244 -18.72 -11.37 6.34
N ILE A 245 -19.05 -11.83 7.55
CA ILE A 245 -18.60 -13.14 8.07
C ILE A 245 -19.13 -14.27 7.20
N LEU A 246 -20.44 -14.28 6.90
CA LEU A 246 -21.06 -15.28 6.04
C LEU A 246 -20.46 -15.26 4.62
N SER A 247 -20.14 -14.08 4.08
CA SER A 247 -19.46 -13.95 2.79
C SER A 247 -18.05 -14.53 2.83
N CYS A 248 -17.29 -14.31 3.91
CA CYS A 248 -15.96 -14.91 4.06
C CYS A 248 -16.04 -16.43 4.17
N LEU A 249 -17.01 -16.97 4.91
CA LEU A 249 -17.26 -18.41 4.98
C LEU A 249 -17.67 -18.97 3.62
N ALA A 250 -18.57 -18.30 2.91
CA ALA A 250 -18.97 -18.70 1.57
C ALA A 250 -17.78 -18.70 0.60
N LEU A 251 -16.95 -17.65 0.60
CA LEU A 251 -15.74 -17.62 -0.21
C LEU A 251 -14.80 -18.79 0.13
N TRP A 252 -14.62 -19.08 1.42
CA TRP A 252 -13.79 -20.21 1.87
C TRP A 252 -14.28 -21.56 1.36
N PHE A 253 -15.60 -21.82 1.41
CA PHE A 253 -16.16 -23.12 1.01
C PHE A 253 -16.42 -23.25 -0.49
N PHE A 254 -16.73 -22.16 -1.20
CA PHE A 254 -17.22 -22.22 -2.58
C PHE A 254 -16.23 -21.69 -3.62
N VAL A 255 -15.15 -21.02 -3.22
CA VAL A 255 -14.13 -20.54 -4.17
C VAL A 255 -12.88 -21.40 -4.06
N ALA A 256 -12.68 -22.25 -5.07
CA ALA A 256 -11.61 -23.26 -5.09
C ALA A 256 -10.20 -22.69 -4.88
N THR A 257 -9.94 -21.44 -5.26
CA THR A 257 -8.62 -20.80 -5.07
C THR A 257 -8.31 -20.45 -3.61
N PHE A 258 -9.30 -20.47 -2.71
CA PHE A 258 -9.07 -20.34 -1.27
C PHE A 258 -8.72 -21.68 -0.60
N THR A 259 -8.88 -22.79 -1.31
CA THR A 259 -8.60 -24.16 -0.83
C THR A 259 -7.64 -24.92 -1.78
N ASP A 260 -6.95 -24.20 -2.68
CA ASP A 260 -5.99 -24.79 -3.60
C ASP A 260 -4.60 -24.98 -2.96
N GLY A 261 -3.71 -25.70 -3.65
CA GLY A 261 -2.34 -25.90 -3.18
C GLY A 261 -1.54 -24.60 -2.99
N ASN A 262 -1.89 -23.51 -3.69
CA ASN A 262 -1.23 -22.21 -3.46
C ASN A 262 -1.65 -21.60 -2.13
N ALA A 263 -2.93 -21.71 -1.76
CA ALA A 263 -3.44 -21.28 -0.47
C ALA A 263 -2.81 -22.10 0.66
N ASP A 264 -2.75 -23.43 0.53
CA ASP A 264 -2.12 -24.32 1.51
C ASP A 264 -0.63 -24.01 1.71
N ALA A 265 0.10 -23.83 0.60
CA ALA A 265 1.51 -23.45 0.64
C ALA A 265 1.73 -22.11 1.37
N ARG A 266 0.85 -21.12 1.14
CA ARG A 266 0.92 -19.82 1.84
C ARG A 266 0.60 -19.95 3.32
N LEU A 267 -0.46 -20.67 3.68
CA LEU A 267 -0.84 -20.86 5.09
C LEU A 267 0.25 -21.61 5.87
N LEU A 268 0.84 -22.64 5.27
CA LEU A 268 1.97 -23.35 5.85
C LEU A 268 3.17 -22.42 6.04
N TYR A 269 3.52 -21.61 5.03
CA TYR A 269 4.60 -20.63 5.14
C TYR A 269 4.29 -19.63 6.26
N TRP A 270 3.11 -19.02 6.26
CA TRP A 270 2.72 -18.03 7.28
C TRP A 270 2.78 -18.61 8.69
N SER A 271 2.25 -19.81 8.88
CA SER A 271 2.30 -20.52 10.15
C SER A 271 3.74 -20.69 10.63
N LYS A 272 4.62 -21.23 9.78
CA LYS A 272 6.03 -21.48 10.16
C LYS A 272 6.81 -20.20 10.42
N LEU A 273 6.57 -19.15 9.63
CA LEU A 273 7.23 -17.87 9.81
C LEU A 273 6.75 -17.16 11.08
N LEU A 274 5.45 -17.23 11.39
CA LEU A 274 4.90 -16.69 12.63
C LEU A 274 5.41 -17.45 13.85
N THR A 275 5.47 -18.79 13.80
CA THR A 275 6.07 -19.60 14.87
C THR A 275 7.52 -19.17 15.13
N LYS A 276 8.33 -19.06 14.07
CA LYS A 276 9.71 -18.57 14.17
C LYS A 276 9.79 -17.15 14.73
N THR A 277 8.82 -16.30 14.40
CA THR A 277 8.75 -14.94 14.95
C THR A 277 8.38 -14.93 16.43
N THR A 278 7.59 -15.89 16.91
CA THR A 278 7.24 -16.00 18.33
C THR A 278 8.30 -16.64 19.21
N GLU A 279 9.25 -17.36 18.62
CA GLU A 279 10.37 -17.98 19.33
C GLU A 279 11.41 -16.94 19.78
N ASN A 280 12.16 -17.25 20.86
CA ASN A 280 13.36 -16.50 21.30
C ASN A 280 13.20 -14.97 21.43
N PHE A 281 12.04 -14.49 21.89
CA PHE A 281 11.71 -13.05 21.99
C PHE A 281 11.74 -12.27 20.66
N SER A 282 11.83 -12.95 19.51
CA SER A 282 11.78 -12.34 18.19
C SER A 282 10.44 -11.62 17.93
N ILE A 283 9.40 -11.88 18.70
CA ILE A 283 8.13 -11.16 18.59
C ILE A 283 8.25 -9.73 19.09
N ILE A 284 9.18 -9.44 20.00
CA ILE A 284 9.45 -8.10 20.51
C ILE A 284 10.52 -7.44 19.65
N TYR A 285 11.62 -8.15 19.43
CA TYR A 285 12.83 -7.57 18.83
C TYR A 285 12.91 -7.77 17.31
N GLY A 286 12.24 -8.76 16.74
CA GLY A 286 12.42 -9.15 15.35
C GLY A 286 13.72 -9.93 15.11
N ASN A 287 13.85 -10.51 13.93
CA ASN A 287 14.97 -11.36 13.54
C ASN A 287 16.10 -10.60 12.83
N GLY A 288 15.91 -9.32 12.48
CA GLY A 288 16.86 -8.57 11.64
C GLY A 288 16.88 -9.05 10.20
N PHE A 289 17.91 -8.66 9.46
CA PHE A 289 18.07 -8.87 8.02
C PHE A 289 19.20 -9.86 7.72
N GLY A 290 19.22 -10.45 6.53
CA GLY A 290 20.17 -11.51 6.17
C GLY A 290 19.84 -12.89 6.73
N VAL A 291 18.73 -13.03 7.46
CA VAL A 291 18.28 -14.30 8.06
C VAL A 291 17.26 -14.96 7.12
N PRO A 292 17.33 -16.28 6.89
CA PRO A 292 16.40 -16.95 5.98
C PRO A 292 14.99 -16.96 6.56
N TYR A 293 13.96 -16.70 5.75
CA TYR A 293 12.57 -16.73 6.20
C TYR A 293 12.15 -18.14 6.64
N LEU A 294 12.66 -19.17 5.97
CA LEU A 294 12.37 -20.57 6.25
C LEU A 294 13.65 -21.39 6.40
N SER A 295 13.57 -22.49 7.15
CA SER A 295 14.59 -23.54 7.06
C SER A 295 14.48 -24.28 5.72
N SER A 296 15.59 -24.90 5.29
CA SER A 296 15.62 -25.69 4.05
C SER A 296 14.59 -26.83 4.04
N GLU A 297 14.36 -27.47 5.18
CA GLU A 297 13.34 -28.53 5.33
C GLU A 297 11.93 -27.99 5.09
N VAL A 298 11.59 -26.83 5.65
CA VAL A 298 10.27 -26.23 5.44
C VAL A 298 10.11 -25.73 4.00
N ALA A 299 11.17 -25.18 3.41
CA ALA A 299 11.16 -24.78 1.99
C ALA A 299 10.91 -25.99 1.06
N GLN A 300 11.49 -27.16 1.36
CA GLN A 300 11.20 -28.40 0.65
C GLN A 300 9.74 -28.84 0.81
N LYS A 301 9.19 -28.79 2.03
CA LYS A 301 7.76 -29.10 2.28
C LYS A 301 6.83 -28.18 1.47
N VAL A 302 7.15 -26.89 1.37
CA VAL A 302 6.39 -25.95 0.54
C VAL A 302 6.53 -26.28 -0.95
N ASN A 303 7.75 -26.58 -1.42
CA ASN A 303 7.99 -26.96 -2.82
C ASN A 303 7.27 -28.24 -3.26
N ASN A 304 7.03 -29.17 -2.32
CA ASN A 304 6.24 -30.38 -2.59
C ASN A 304 4.75 -30.07 -2.85
N ILE A 305 4.26 -28.92 -2.39
CA ILE A 305 2.89 -28.45 -2.64
C ILE A 305 2.88 -27.57 -3.91
N VAL A 306 3.74 -26.54 -3.94
CA VAL A 306 3.90 -25.62 -5.08
C VAL A 306 5.38 -25.24 -5.21
N LEU A 307 5.93 -25.37 -6.43
CA LEU A 307 7.33 -25.03 -6.72
C LEU A 307 7.58 -23.51 -6.62
N VAL A 308 8.05 -23.06 -5.45
CA VAL A 308 8.31 -21.63 -5.13
C VAL A 308 9.81 -21.35 -5.02
N PHE A 309 10.55 -22.18 -4.29
CA PHE A 309 11.96 -21.97 -3.96
C PHE A 309 12.86 -22.75 -4.92
N LYS A 310 13.17 -22.15 -6.07
CA LYS A 310 13.93 -22.83 -7.15
C LYS A 310 15.44 -22.87 -6.92
N ARG A 311 15.96 -21.99 -6.07
CA ARG A 311 17.40 -21.85 -5.81
C ARG A 311 17.66 -21.68 -4.31
N PRO A 312 18.83 -22.08 -3.78
CA PRO A 312 19.12 -22.02 -2.34
C PRO A 312 18.91 -20.62 -1.73
N GLU A 313 19.27 -19.55 -2.45
CA GLU A 313 19.10 -18.16 -2.00
C GLU A 313 17.62 -17.72 -1.89
N SER A 314 16.70 -18.48 -2.48
CA SER A 314 15.27 -18.14 -2.51
C SER A 314 14.67 -18.10 -1.09
N ILE A 315 15.20 -18.88 -0.15
CA ILE A 315 14.72 -18.90 1.24
C ILE A 315 14.96 -17.56 1.96
N TYR A 316 15.87 -16.73 1.45
CA TYR A 316 16.14 -15.37 1.96
C TYR A 316 15.37 -14.30 1.19
N LEU A 317 15.08 -14.54 -0.09
CA LEU A 317 14.64 -13.51 -1.04
C LEU A 317 13.15 -13.58 -1.38
N VAL A 318 12.48 -14.71 -1.14
CA VAL A 318 11.06 -14.90 -1.45
C VAL A 318 10.24 -14.69 -0.18
N PRO A 319 9.56 -13.53 -0.03
CA PRO A 319 8.75 -13.24 1.15
C PRO A 319 7.45 -14.08 1.15
N PRO A 320 6.75 -14.16 2.29
CA PRO A 320 5.56 -14.99 2.46
C PRO A 320 4.31 -14.56 1.65
N HIS A 321 4.38 -13.59 0.74
CA HIS A 321 3.17 -12.97 0.15
C HIS A 321 2.24 -12.33 1.19
N ASN A 322 2.82 -11.75 2.23
CA ASN A 322 2.14 -10.89 3.19
C ASN A 322 3.14 -9.88 3.74
N SER A 323 3.08 -8.64 3.27
CA SER A 323 4.07 -7.62 3.63
C SER A 323 4.12 -7.34 5.13
N PHE A 324 2.99 -7.47 5.86
CA PHE A 324 2.97 -7.22 7.30
C PHE A 324 3.65 -8.35 8.08
N ILE A 325 3.47 -9.60 7.68
CA ILE A 325 4.22 -10.73 8.26
C ILE A 325 5.71 -10.56 7.95
N THR A 326 6.09 -10.15 6.73
CA THR A 326 7.48 -9.83 6.39
C THR A 326 8.07 -8.77 7.33
N MET A 327 7.34 -7.66 7.56
CA MET A 327 7.79 -6.60 8.45
C MET A 327 7.88 -7.07 9.91
N LEU A 328 6.88 -7.82 10.38
CA LEU A 328 6.83 -8.39 11.73
C LEU A 328 8.00 -9.37 11.96
N TYR A 329 8.34 -10.17 10.96
CA TYR A 329 9.49 -11.08 11.04
C TYR A 329 10.79 -10.32 11.29
N HIS A 330 11.01 -9.19 10.60
CA HIS A 330 12.26 -8.45 10.69
C HIS A 330 12.36 -7.58 11.95
N LEU A 331 11.31 -6.88 12.35
CA LEU A 331 11.34 -5.91 13.44
C LEU A 331 10.42 -6.24 14.63
N GLY A 332 9.75 -7.40 14.63
CA GLY A 332 8.85 -7.79 15.72
C GLY A 332 7.76 -6.74 15.97
N GLY A 333 7.39 -6.57 17.23
CA GLY A 333 6.31 -5.70 17.69
C GLY A 333 6.53 -4.22 17.39
N TRP A 334 7.75 -3.79 17.05
CA TRP A 334 8.03 -2.40 16.66
C TRP A 334 7.19 -1.96 15.46
N ILE A 335 6.78 -2.89 14.59
CA ILE A 335 5.90 -2.60 13.45
C ILE A 335 4.56 -1.99 13.86
N LEU A 336 4.13 -2.19 15.10
CA LEU A 336 2.88 -1.62 15.63
C LEU A 336 2.90 -0.08 15.64
N LEU A 337 4.09 0.54 15.61
CA LEU A 337 4.25 1.98 15.49
C LEU A 337 3.61 2.54 14.21
N ILE A 338 3.43 1.73 13.16
CA ILE A 338 2.71 2.12 11.92
C ILE A 338 1.23 2.36 12.21
N PHE A 339 0.63 1.73 13.21
CA PHE A 339 -0.79 1.97 13.52
C PHE A 339 -1.01 3.18 14.43
N TYR A 340 0.03 3.66 15.12
CA TYR A 340 -0.10 4.75 16.07
C TYR A 340 -0.61 6.07 15.46
N PRO A 341 -0.14 6.54 14.28
CA PRO A 341 -0.71 7.72 13.62
C PRO A 341 -2.19 7.59 13.28
N LEU A 342 -2.68 6.36 13.09
CA LEU A 342 -4.06 6.04 12.71
C LEU A 342 -4.99 5.82 13.91
N ARG A 343 -4.46 5.70 15.14
CA ARG A 343 -5.23 5.37 16.34
C ARG A 343 -6.45 6.28 16.58
N ARG A 344 -6.39 7.53 16.11
CA ARG A 344 -7.48 8.51 16.26
C ARG A 344 -8.74 8.14 15.51
N ILE A 345 -8.65 7.26 14.51
CA ILE A 345 -9.82 6.71 13.83
C ILE A 345 -10.76 6.05 14.83
N PHE A 346 -10.21 5.40 15.85
CA PHE A 346 -10.96 4.62 16.83
C PHE A 346 -11.46 5.44 18.03
N TYR A 347 -10.78 6.54 18.39
CA TYR A 347 -11.03 7.23 19.67
C TYR A 347 -11.40 8.73 19.57
N GLY A 348 -11.42 9.35 18.37
CA GLY A 348 -11.51 10.82 18.29
C GLY A 348 -12.32 11.41 17.14
N ILE A 349 -12.87 10.60 16.22
CA ILE A 349 -13.61 11.15 15.07
C ILE A 349 -15.11 11.24 15.42
N ARG A 350 -15.58 12.45 15.74
CA ARG A 350 -17.01 12.72 15.95
C ARG A 350 -17.83 12.72 14.64
N ARG A 351 -17.23 13.14 13.52
CA ARG A 351 -17.87 13.14 12.19
C ARG A 351 -16.87 12.76 11.09
N VAL A 352 -17.20 11.71 10.34
CA VAL A 352 -16.45 11.28 9.15
C VAL A 352 -16.98 12.05 7.95
N ASN A 353 -16.24 13.06 7.49
CA ASN A 353 -16.56 13.72 6.22
C ASN A 353 -16.09 12.89 5.02
N ASN A 354 -16.48 13.30 3.80
CA ASN A 354 -16.17 12.56 2.59
C ASN A 354 -14.67 12.38 2.34
N VAL A 355 -13.82 13.39 2.60
CA VAL A 355 -12.37 13.24 2.40
C VAL A 355 -11.79 12.17 3.32
N LEU A 356 -12.16 12.20 4.59
CA LEU A 356 -11.75 11.20 5.56
C LEU A 356 -12.29 9.81 5.21
N LYS A 357 -13.55 9.73 4.79
CA LYS A 357 -14.17 8.49 4.31
C LYS A 357 -13.40 7.90 3.14
N PHE A 358 -13.09 8.71 2.14
CA PHE A 358 -12.29 8.30 0.99
C PHE A 358 -10.93 7.74 1.43
N LEU A 359 -10.16 8.48 2.23
CA LEU A 359 -8.83 8.04 2.66
C LEU A 359 -8.87 6.76 3.52
N ILE A 360 -9.87 6.61 4.40
CA ILE A 360 -10.09 5.38 5.19
C ILE A 360 -10.39 4.19 4.28
N LEU A 361 -11.31 4.37 3.32
CA LEU A 361 -11.69 3.32 2.38
C LEU A 361 -10.51 2.93 1.48
N SER A 362 -9.75 3.91 0.98
CA SER A 362 -8.56 3.68 0.17
C SER A 362 -7.51 2.90 0.94
N ILE A 363 -7.17 3.30 2.17
CA ILE A 363 -6.13 2.61 2.95
C ILE A 363 -6.55 1.17 3.27
N VAL A 364 -7.82 0.93 3.64
CA VAL A 364 -8.30 -0.43 3.95
C VAL A 364 -8.18 -1.33 2.73
N GLY A 365 -8.56 -0.85 1.54
CA GLY A 365 -8.43 -1.62 0.31
C GLY A 365 -6.99 -2.00 -0.01
N VAL A 366 -6.06 -1.04 0.04
CA VAL A 366 -4.65 -1.33 -0.27
C VAL A 366 -3.95 -2.12 0.85
N VAL A 367 -4.44 -2.06 2.10
CA VAL A 367 -4.00 -2.95 3.19
C VAL A 367 -4.39 -4.39 2.93
N ILE A 368 -5.64 -4.65 2.48
CA ILE A 368 -6.06 -6.00 2.09
C ILE A 368 -5.14 -6.51 0.96
N TRP A 369 -4.88 -5.67 -0.04
CA TRP A 369 -3.94 -6.01 -1.12
C TRP A 369 -2.53 -6.37 -0.58
N ALA A 370 -2.03 -5.62 0.41
CA ALA A 370 -0.72 -5.85 1.04
C ALA A 370 -0.66 -7.10 1.95
N SER A 371 -1.78 -7.49 2.53
CA SER A 371 -1.85 -8.68 3.39
C SER A 371 -1.78 -10.00 2.60
N PHE A 372 -2.00 -9.96 1.29
CA PHE A 372 -2.01 -11.15 0.43
C PHE A 372 -0.98 -11.09 -0.71
N ASN A 373 -0.16 -10.04 -0.76
CA ASN A 373 0.86 -9.85 -1.79
C ASN A 373 2.10 -9.14 -1.22
N VAL A 374 3.23 -9.28 -1.91
CA VAL A 374 4.52 -8.65 -1.56
C VAL A 374 4.63 -7.22 -2.08
N ILE A 375 3.65 -6.36 -1.76
CA ILE A 375 3.55 -5.05 -2.44
C ILE A 375 4.42 -3.98 -1.79
N LEU A 376 4.72 -4.11 -0.49
CA LEU A 376 5.55 -3.15 0.23
C LEU A 376 7.04 -3.41 0.01
N GLU A 377 7.40 -4.64 -0.37
CA GLU A 377 8.73 -5.05 -0.81
C GLU A 377 9.03 -4.61 -2.26
N LEU A 378 8.01 -4.22 -3.01
CA LEU A 378 8.11 -3.83 -4.40
C LEU A 378 7.98 -2.30 -4.56
N PRO A 379 8.90 -1.66 -5.29
CA PRO A 379 8.93 -0.20 -5.39
C PRO A 379 7.63 0.39 -5.96
N HIS A 380 7.09 -0.26 -7.01
CA HIS A 380 5.98 0.26 -7.79
C HIS A 380 4.66 0.41 -7.03
N SER A 381 4.37 -0.51 -6.10
CA SER A 381 3.13 -0.51 -5.32
C SER A 381 3.32 0.12 -3.94
N SER A 382 4.54 0.03 -3.37
CA SER A 382 4.84 0.56 -2.05
C SER A 382 4.72 2.08 -1.98
N THR A 383 5.25 2.82 -2.96
CA THR A 383 5.18 4.28 -3.00
C THR A 383 3.74 4.79 -2.96
N TYR A 384 2.85 4.16 -3.73
CA TYR A 384 1.43 4.54 -3.77
C TYR A 384 0.68 4.15 -2.49
N PHE A 385 0.97 2.97 -1.92
CA PHE A 385 0.46 2.58 -0.61
C PHE A 385 0.84 3.59 0.47
N TRP A 386 2.13 3.94 0.57
CA TRP A 386 2.63 4.87 1.57
C TRP A 386 2.10 6.29 1.35
N LEU A 387 1.92 6.71 0.11
CA LEU A 387 1.28 7.99 -0.22
C LEU A 387 -0.14 8.09 0.38
N ILE A 388 -0.96 7.04 0.22
CA ILE A 388 -2.31 6.98 0.80
C ILE A 388 -2.23 6.98 2.34
N TYR A 389 -1.38 6.12 2.91
CA TYR A 389 -1.19 5.99 4.35
C TYR A 389 -0.80 7.33 5.00
N PHE A 390 0.24 7.98 4.48
CA PHE A 390 0.72 9.24 5.05
C PHE A 390 -0.25 10.39 4.81
N THR A 391 -0.98 10.39 3.69
CA THR A 391 -2.04 11.38 3.44
C THR A 391 -3.15 11.28 4.50
N LEU A 392 -3.57 10.07 4.85
CA LEU A 392 -4.51 9.84 5.94
C LEU A 392 -3.94 10.29 7.29
N ALA A 393 -2.70 9.91 7.61
CA ALA A 393 -2.06 10.32 8.86
C ALA A 393 -1.95 11.86 8.99
N PHE A 394 -1.61 12.55 7.90
CA PHE A 394 -1.54 14.01 7.87
C PHE A 394 -2.91 14.66 7.99
N TYR A 395 -3.92 14.10 7.35
CA TYR A 395 -5.31 14.53 7.50
C TYR A 395 -5.76 14.47 8.97
N LEU A 396 -5.48 13.35 9.66
CA LEU A 396 -5.79 13.18 11.09
C LEU A 396 -4.97 14.09 12.00
N TYR A 397 -3.72 14.38 11.62
CA TYR A 397 -2.85 15.31 12.34
C TYR A 397 -3.37 16.74 12.29
N LYS A 398 -3.70 17.24 11.08
CA LYS A 398 -4.22 18.60 10.87
C LYS A 398 -5.54 18.84 11.62
N ASN A 399 -6.50 17.94 11.47
CA ASN A 399 -7.80 18.07 12.15
C ASN A 399 -7.65 18.19 13.68
N ASN A 400 -6.66 17.51 14.27
CA ASN A 400 -6.44 17.62 15.71
C ASN A 400 -5.80 18.94 16.15
N ILE A 401 -4.94 19.54 15.31
CA ILE A 401 -4.45 20.88 15.60
C ILE A 401 -5.62 21.86 15.62
N ASP A 402 -6.51 21.76 14.64
CA ASP A 402 -7.66 22.65 14.51
C ASP A 402 -8.66 22.51 15.68
N VAL A 403 -8.89 21.28 16.17
CA VAL A 403 -9.73 21.02 17.36
C VAL A 403 -9.10 21.61 18.64
N ARG A 404 -7.77 21.54 18.80
CA ARG A 404 -7.09 22.10 19.98
C ARG A 404 -7.12 23.63 20.00
N LYS A 405 -6.95 24.28 18.84
CA LYS A 405 -7.03 25.74 18.73
C LYS A 405 -8.41 26.27 19.09
N THR A 406 -9.46 25.62 18.60
CA THR A 406 -10.84 26.02 18.90
C THR A 406 -11.21 25.82 20.39
N THR A 407 -10.61 24.84 21.08
CA THR A 407 -10.82 24.66 22.52
C THR A 407 -9.99 25.61 23.39
N SER A 408 -8.84 26.10 22.93
CA SER A 408 -8.05 27.11 23.63
C SER A 408 -8.54 28.55 23.43
N GLU A 409 -9.40 28.82 22.46
CA GLU A 409 -10.02 30.14 22.22
C GLU A 409 -11.35 30.31 22.98
N ILE A 410 -11.89 29.22 23.55
CA ILE A 410 -13.17 29.21 24.29
C ILE A 410 -12.94 29.23 25.82
N ASN A 411 -11.72 28.94 26.27
CA ASN A 411 -11.27 29.07 27.65
C ASN A 411 -10.36 30.29 27.78
#